data_AF-A0A086ZWS4-F1
#
_entry.id   AF-A0A086ZWS4-F1
#
_cell.length_a   1.000
_cell.length_b   1.000
_cell.length_c   1.000
_cell.angle_alpha   90.00
_cell.angle_beta   90.00
_cell.angle_gamma   90.00
#
_symmetry.space_group_name_H-M   'P 1'
#
loop_
_entity.id
_entity.type
_entity.pdbx_description
1 polymer ?
#
loop_
_entity_poly.entity_id
_entity_poly.type
_entity_poly.pdbx_seq_one_letter_code
_entity_poly.pdbx_strand_id
1 'polypeptide(L)'
;MLACGMKAQGHGRRRSFMERGVFPTFSSLHLPVGGDRMRPGLEDVLQLAVCEFGIDVTAGWLDAVEASHEEYRTTQLRAFVREFPDIAFEELRRAGYVDGDVPQRPVREDRISRLRRYRYPSSGTTARRLVLFASPESKHCALLR
;
A
#
# COMPACT_ATOMS: atom_id res chain seq x y z
N MET A 1 -8.74 -21.82 -3.75
CA MET A 1 -7.83 -20.68 -3.95
C MET A 1 -8.39 -19.85 -5.08
N LEU A 2 -9.03 -18.72 -4.76
CA LEU A 2 -9.60 -17.84 -5.78
C LEU A 2 -8.47 -17.01 -6.36
N ALA A 3 -8.13 -17.29 -7.60
CA ALA A 3 -7.23 -16.46 -8.37
C ALA A 3 -7.91 -15.11 -8.63
N CYS A 4 -7.16 -14.02 -8.45
CA CYS A 4 -7.49 -12.72 -8.99
C CYS A 4 -7.72 -12.87 -10.49
N GLY A 5 -8.97 -12.95 -10.91
CA GLY A 5 -9.32 -12.99 -12.31
C GLY A 5 -9.47 -11.56 -12.79
N MET A 6 -8.44 -11.02 -13.46
CA MET A 6 -8.45 -9.77 -14.25
C MET A 6 -9.50 -9.75 -15.37
N LYS A 7 -10.43 -10.71 -15.40
CA LYS A 7 -11.52 -10.76 -16.36
C LYS A 7 -12.61 -9.82 -15.86
N ALA A 8 -13.19 -9.02 -16.76
CA ALA A 8 -14.37 -8.18 -16.52
C ALA A 8 -15.52 -8.90 -15.78
N GLN A 9 -15.54 -10.24 -15.84
CA GLN A 9 -16.45 -11.11 -15.10
C GLN A 9 -16.32 -11.03 -13.57
N GLY A 10 -15.16 -10.72 -13.01
CA GLY A 10 -14.97 -10.56 -11.56
C GLY A 10 -15.61 -9.28 -11.02
N HIS A 11 -15.39 -8.17 -11.72
CA HIS A 11 -15.91 -6.84 -11.36
C HIS A 11 -17.44 -6.78 -11.44
N GLY A 12 -18.02 -7.20 -12.58
CA GLY A 12 -19.49 -7.20 -12.75
C GLY A 12 -20.19 -8.15 -11.78
N ARG A 13 -19.60 -9.32 -11.53
CA ARG A 13 -20.13 -10.26 -10.53
C ARG A 13 -20.11 -9.65 -9.13
N ARG A 14 -19.01 -9.02 -8.69
CA ARG A 14 -18.94 -8.43 -7.34
C ARG A 14 -19.89 -7.26 -7.14
N ARG A 15 -20.07 -6.42 -8.15
CA ARG A 15 -21.09 -5.35 -8.12
C ARG A 15 -22.47 -5.90 -7.79
N SER A 16 -22.89 -7.00 -8.43
CA SER A 16 -24.18 -7.64 -8.14
C SER A 16 -24.30 -8.19 -6.72
N PHE A 17 -23.20 -8.61 -6.08
CA PHE A 17 -23.22 -9.03 -4.67
C PHE A 17 -23.41 -7.84 -3.74
N MET A 18 -22.77 -6.71 -4.05
CA MET A 18 -22.87 -5.50 -3.26
C MET A 18 -24.25 -4.84 -3.37
N GLU A 19 -24.84 -4.81 -4.57
CA GLU A 19 -26.22 -4.37 -4.79
C GLU A 19 -27.24 -5.20 -4.00
N ARG A 20 -26.92 -6.48 -3.73
CA ARG A 20 -27.71 -7.38 -2.88
C ARG A 20 -27.41 -7.23 -1.38
N GLY A 21 -26.59 -6.26 -0.99
CA GLY A 21 -26.22 -5.99 0.41
C GLY A 21 -25.23 -7.00 1.02
N VAL A 22 -24.59 -7.85 0.20
CA VAL A 22 -23.60 -8.82 0.66
C VAL A 22 -22.21 -8.22 0.58
N PHE A 23 -21.66 -7.83 1.73
CA PHE A 23 -20.31 -7.28 1.83
C PHE A 23 -19.25 -8.37 1.96
N PRO A 24 -18.06 -8.18 1.38
CA PRO A 24 -16.95 -9.11 1.54
C PRO A 24 -16.45 -9.11 2.98
N THR A 25 -16.23 -10.30 3.54
CA THR A 25 -15.49 -10.46 4.80
C THR A 25 -14.00 -10.34 4.54
N PHE A 26 -13.21 -10.01 5.57
CA PHE A 26 -11.75 -9.91 5.43
C PHE A 26 -11.11 -11.20 4.89
N SER A 27 -11.66 -12.36 5.25
CA SER A 27 -11.24 -13.68 4.74
C SER A 27 -11.54 -13.92 3.25
N SER A 28 -12.45 -13.13 2.67
CA SER A 28 -12.83 -13.20 1.26
C SER A 28 -12.19 -12.11 0.39
N LEU A 29 -11.59 -11.10 1.03
CA LEU A 29 -10.90 -10.00 0.35
C LEU A 29 -9.57 -10.49 -0.22
N HIS A 30 -9.33 -10.16 -1.49
CA HIS A 30 -8.07 -10.46 -2.15
C HIS A 30 -7.17 -9.25 -2.05
N LEU A 31 -6.28 -9.26 -1.06
CA LEU A 31 -5.26 -8.23 -0.96
C LEU A 31 -4.29 -8.39 -2.16
N PRO A 32 -4.04 -7.34 -2.97
CA PRO A 32 -3.09 -7.37 -4.07
C PRO A 32 -1.63 -7.35 -3.57
N VAL A 33 -1.32 -8.25 -2.64
CA VAL A 33 -0.01 -8.43 -2.01
C VAL A 33 0.74 -9.64 -2.59
N GLY A 34 0.21 -10.24 -3.65
CA GLY A 34 0.65 -11.54 -4.19
C GLY A 34 1.89 -11.51 -5.10
N GLY A 35 2.59 -10.38 -5.20
CA GLY A 35 3.77 -10.23 -6.05
C GLY A 35 5.10 -10.35 -5.31
N ASP A 36 6.14 -9.68 -5.83
CA ASP A 36 7.36 -9.41 -5.07
C ASP A 36 6.96 -8.83 -3.70
N ARG A 37 7.60 -9.29 -2.61
CA ARG A 37 7.28 -8.90 -1.21
C ARG A 37 7.63 -7.43 -0.90
N MET A 38 7.39 -6.54 -1.85
CA MET A 38 7.51 -5.10 -1.73
C MET A 38 6.30 -4.52 -0.99
N ARG A 39 6.46 -3.31 -0.46
CA ARG A 39 5.37 -2.64 0.24
C ARG A 39 4.24 -2.33 -0.76
N PRO A 40 2.97 -2.55 -0.39
CA PRO A 40 1.86 -2.11 -1.22
C PRO A 40 1.87 -0.59 -1.33
N GLY A 41 1.71 -0.10 -2.56
CA GLY A 41 1.51 1.31 -2.89
C GLY A 41 0.06 1.74 -2.68
N LEU A 42 -0.21 3.03 -2.91
CA LEU A 42 -1.58 3.54 -2.89
C LEU A 42 -2.42 2.92 -4.01
N GLU A 43 -1.80 2.68 -5.14
CA GLU A 43 -2.42 2.17 -6.36
C GLU A 43 -2.86 0.72 -6.19
N ASP A 44 -2.14 -0.07 -5.39
CA ASP A 44 -2.60 -1.41 -4.96
C ASP A 44 -3.92 -1.31 -4.18
N VAL A 45 -4.05 -0.31 -3.30
CA VAL A 45 -5.30 -0.07 -2.56
C VAL A 45 -6.42 0.41 -3.48
N LEU A 46 -6.12 1.26 -4.46
CA LEU A 46 -7.10 1.72 -5.45
C LEU A 46 -7.59 0.56 -6.32
N GLN A 47 -6.69 -0.30 -6.79
CA GLN A 47 -7.04 -1.48 -7.57
C GLN A 47 -7.88 -2.47 -6.75
N LEU A 48 -7.53 -2.70 -5.48
CA LEU A 48 -8.37 -3.44 -4.54
C LEU A 48 -9.76 -2.81 -4.43
N ALA A 49 -9.83 -1.49 -4.26
CA ALA A 49 -11.07 -0.74 -4.09
C ALA A 49 -12.01 -0.96 -5.30
N VAL A 50 -11.47 -0.87 -6.51
CA VAL A 50 -12.20 -1.12 -7.75
C VAL A 50 -12.61 -2.59 -7.88
N CYS A 51 -11.67 -3.54 -7.73
CA CYS A 51 -11.92 -4.96 -7.99
C CYS A 51 -12.77 -5.66 -6.92
N GLU A 52 -12.63 -5.29 -5.65
CA GLU A 52 -13.34 -5.91 -4.52
C GLU A 52 -14.62 -5.14 -4.17
N PHE A 53 -14.62 -3.80 -4.30
CA PHE A 53 -15.75 -2.97 -3.91
C PHE A 53 -16.57 -2.41 -5.08
N GLY A 54 -16.16 -2.66 -6.32
CA GLY A 54 -16.95 -2.34 -7.52
C GLY A 54 -17.11 -0.84 -7.80
N ILE A 55 -16.16 -0.03 -7.31
CA ILE A 55 -16.12 1.43 -7.51
C ILE A 55 -16.07 1.77 -8.99
N ASP A 56 -16.84 2.78 -9.41
CA ASP A 56 -16.83 3.25 -10.78
C ASP A 56 -15.51 3.93 -11.15
N VAL A 57 -15.06 3.68 -12.37
CA VAL A 57 -13.76 4.11 -12.89
C VAL A 57 -13.90 4.66 -14.30
N THR A 58 -13.03 5.58 -14.65
CA THR A 58 -12.92 6.11 -16.02
C THR A 58 -12.17 5.13 -16.92
N ALA A 59 -12.36 5.24 -18.24
CA ALA A 59 -11.54 4.49 -19.18
C ALA A 59 -10.04 4.80 -19.00
N GLY A 60 -9.18 3.78 -19.15
CA GLY A 60 -7.72 3.91 -18.99
C GLY A 60 -7.21 3.93 -17.54
N TRP A 61 -8.07 3.78 -16.53
CA TRP A 61 -7.64 3.76 -15.12
C TRP A 61 -6.60 2.68 -14.83
N LEU A 62 -6.72 1.52 -15.48
CA LEU A 62 -5.82 0.39 -15.26
C LEU A 62 -4.42 0.71 -15.79
N ASP A 63 -4.32 1.32 -16.96
CA ASP A 63 -3.03 1.71 -17.55
C ASP A 63 -2.31 2.73 -16.65
N ALA A 64 -3.06 3.66 -16.05
CA ALA A 64 -2.51 4.62 -15.08
C ALA A 64 -2.01 3.94 -13.80
N VAL A 65 -2.75 2.94 -13.29
CA VAL A 65 -2.34 2.14 -12.12
C VAL A 65 -1.08 1.34 -12.42
N GLU A 66 -1.02 0.64 -13.56
CA GLU A 66 0.13 -0.18 -13.95
C GLU A 66 1.39 0.67 -14.18
N ALA A 67 1.27 1.84 -14.82
CA ALA A 67 2.38 2.76 -15.00
C ALA A 67 2.95 3.25 -13.66
N SER A 68 2.07 3.62 -12.72
CA SER A 68 2.48 4.04 -11.38
C SER A 68 3.08 2.89 -10.57
N HIS A 69 2.57 1.67 -10.74
CA HIS A 69 3.14 0.46 -10.13
C HIS A 69 4.57 0.22 -10.60
N GLU A 70 4.83 0.32 -11.91
CA GLU A 70 6.16 0.15 -12.47
C GLU A 70 7.14 1.19 -11.88
N GLU A 71 6.74 2.47 -11.85
CA GLU A 71 7.56 3.55 -11.29
C GLU A 71 7.86 3.31 -9.80
N TYR A 72 6.83 2.95 -9.03
CA TYR A 72 6.95 2.72 -7.59
C TYR A 72 7.83 1.51 -7.28
N ARG A 73 7.62 0.37 -7.96
CA ARG A 73 8.42 -0.86 -7.77
C ARG A 73 9.88 -0.63 -8.16
N THR A 74 10.13 0.07 -9.28
CA THR A 74 11.48 0.42 -9.70
C THR A 74 12.18 1.31 -8.66
N THR A 75 11.45 2.25 -8.06
CA THR A 75 11.98 3.12 -7.00
C THR A 75 12.28 2.35 -5.73
N GLN A 76 11.42 1.42 -5.30
CA GLN A 76 11.70 0.55 -4.16
C GLN A 76 12.93 -0.33 -4.42
N LEU A 77 13.05 -0.91 -5.62
CA LEU A 77 14.21 -1.72 -5.98
C LEU A 77 15.51 -0.91 -5.94
N ARG A 78 15.52 0.30 -6.53
CA ARG A 78 16.66 1.23 -6.44
C ARG A 78 17.01 1.57 -5.00
N ALA A 79 16.01 1.77 -4.15
CA ALA A 79 16.24 2.03 -2.73
C ALA A 79 16.89 0.83 -2.03
N PHE A 80 16.44 -0.40 -2.31
CA PHE A 80 17.04 -1.61 -1.76
C PHE A 80 18.48 -1.82 -2.24
N VAL A 81 18.76 -1.65 -3.53
CA VAL A 81 20.13 -1.76 -4.06
C VAL A 81 21.06 -0.72 -3.44
N ARG A 82 20.59 0.51 -3.21
CA ARG A 82 21.38 1.54 -2.52
C ARG A 82 21.63 1.23 -1.05
N GLU A 83 20.70 0.54 -0.40
CA GLU A 83 20.80 0.17 1.01
C GLU A 83 21.66 -1.08 1.23
N PHE A 84 21.60 -2.02 0.29
CA PHE A 84 22.28 -3.32 0.33
C PHE A 84 23.05 -3.58 -0.97
N PRO A 85 24.04 -2.71 -1.31
CA PRO A 85 24.77 -2.84 -2.56
C PRO A 85 25.61 -4.12 -2.62
N ASP A 86 26.07 -4.60 -1.46
CA ASP A 86 26.82 -5.84 -1.31
C ASP A 86 26.01 -7.07 -1.75
N ILE A 87 24.76 -7.19 -1.26
CA ILE A 87 23.87 -8.29 -1.61
C ILE A 87 23.52 -8.24 -3.11
N ALA A 88 23.20 -7.07 -3.63
CA ALA A 88 22.89 -6.90 -5.05
C ALA A 88 24.07 -7.29 -5.94
N PHE A 89 25.30 -6.89 -5.56
CA PHE A 89 26.51 -7.23 -6.30
C PHE A 89 26.80 -8.74 -6.28
N GLU A 90 26.67 -9.40 -5.13
CA GLU A 90 26.88 -10.85 -5.02
C GLU A 90 25.94 -11.64 -5.94
N GLU A 91 24.66 -11.27 -6.00
CA GLU A 91 23.69 -11.92 -6.89
C GLU A 91 24.02 -11.69 -8.37
N LEU A 92 24.40 -10.46 -8.75
CA LEU A 92 24.84 -10.17 -10.11
C LEU A 92 26.12 -10.91 -10.49
N ARG A 93 27.06 -11.07 -9.56
CA ARG A 93 28.29 -11.82 -9.76
C ARG A 93 28.02 -13.31 -9.92
N ARG A 94 27.13 -13.90 -9.12
CA ARG A 94 26.69 -15.30 -9.26
C ARG A 94 26.04 -15.56 -10.60
N ALA A 95 25.31 -14.59 -11.12
CA ALA A 95 24.70 -14.67 -12.45
C ALA A 95 25.68 -14.39 -13.61
N GLY A 96 26.94 -14.06 -13.33
CA GLY A 96 27.98 -13.81 -14.32
C GLY A 96 27.88 -12.45 -15.02
N TYR A 97 27.14 -11.50 -14.45
CA TYR A 97 26.98 -10.16 -15.04
C TYR A 97 28.07 -9.17 -14.61
N VAL A 98 28.71 -9.40 -13.46
CA VAL A 98 29.74 -8.51 -12.92
C VAL A 98 30.87 -9.32 -12.29
N ASP A 99 32.08 -8.75 -12.31
CA ASP A 99 33.27 -9.26 -11.63
C ASP A 99 33.92 -8.16 -10.79
N GLY A 100 34.78 -8.56 -9.85
CA GLY A 100 35.56 -7.64 -9.00
C GLY A 100 35.15 -7.62 -7.53
N ASP A 101 35.50 -6.52 -6.87
CA ASP A 101 35.36 -6.33 -5.42
C ASP A 101 33.93 -5.95 -5.02
N VAL A 102 33.47 -6.50 -3.90
CA VAL A 102 32.12 -6.25 -3.38
C VAL A 102 32.03 -4.82 -2.84
N PRO A 103 31.02 -4.03 -3.26
CA PRO A 103 30.84 -2.67 -2.76
C PRO A 103 30.52 -2.66 -1.26
N GLN A 104 31.09 -1.70 -0.54
CA GLN A 104 30.83 -1.55 0.89
C GLN A 104 29.42 -1.02 1.16
N ARG A 105 28.80 -1.55 2.22
CA ARG A 105 27.48 -1.10 2.66
C ARG A 105 27.58 0.27 3.33
N PRO A 106 26.69 1.23 3.00
CA PRO A 106 26.68 2.52 3.69
C PRO A 106 26.28 2.35 5.17
N VAL A 107 27.12 2.83 6.08
CA VAL A 107 26.81 2.88 7.51
C VAL A 107 25.85 4.06 7.76
N ARG A 108 24.67 3.79 8.34
CA ARG A 108 23.71 4.83 8.73
C ARG A 108 23.37 4.74 10.20
N GLU A 109 23.78 5.74 10.95
CA GLU A 109 23.59 5.82 12.41
C GLU A 109 22.15 6.22 12.80
N ASP A 110 21.36 6.77 11.87
CA ASP A 110 20.09 7.45 12.14
C ASP A 110 18.83 6.57 12.11
N ARG A 111 18.92 5.26 11.79
CA ARG A 111 17.73 4.41 11.59
C ARG A 111 17.15 3.76 12.84
N ILE A 112 17.94 3.49 13.88
CA ILE A 112 17.42 2.79 15.08
C ILE A 112 16.32 3.60 15.77
N SER A 113 16.43 4.93 15.77
CA SER A 113 15.42 5.83 16.34
C SER A 113 14.11 5.88 15.52
N ARG A 114 14.17 5.66 14.20
CA ARG A 114 13.00 5.65 13.30
C ARG A 114 12.23 4.33 13.32
N LEU A 115 12.87 3.20 13.66
CA LEU A 115 12.22 1.90 13.80
C LEU A 115 11.18 1.85 14.95
N ARG A 116 11.25 2.79 15.89
CA ARG A 116 10.33 2.90 17.05
C ARG A 116 9.25 3.97 16.89
N ARG A 117 9.11 4.60 15.71
CA ARG A 117 8.28 5.81 15.54
C ARG A 117 6.77 5.56 15.44
N TYR A 118 6.32 4.30 15.31
CA TYR A 118 4.93 3.95 15.66
C TYR A 118 4.81 3.87 17.19
N ARG A 119 4.84 5.03 17.85
CA ARG A 119 4.42 5.12 19.24
C ARG A 119 2.89 5.05 19.26
N TYR A 120 2.36 3.84 19.39
CA TYR A 120 1.00 3.69 19.88
C TYR A 120 0.91 4.47 21.20
N PRO A 121 -0.07 5.37 21.39
CA PRO A 121 -0.30 5.93 22.73
C PRO A 121 -0.59 4.74 23.64
N SER A 122 0.36 4.40 24.51
CA SER A 122 0.16 3.37 25.53
C SER A 122 -1.05 3.80 26.33
N SER A 123 -2.08 2.96 26.34
CA SER A 123 -3.29 3.06 27.15
C SER A 123 -2.91 3.40 28.60
N GLY A 124 -2.98 4.68 28.95
CA GLY A 124 -2.42 5.19 30.20
C GLY A 124 -2.25 6.71 30.26
N THR A 125 -2.48 7.45 29.16
CA THR A 125 -2.62 8.90 29.22
C THR A 125 -4.05 9.27 28.87
N THR A 126 -4.76 9.73 29.91
CA THR A 126 -6.10 10.31 29.93
C THR A 126 -6.48 10.99 28.62
N ALA A 127 -7.63 10.61 28.09
CA ALA A 127 -8.26 11.14 26.89
C ALA A 127 -8.05 12.65 26.73
N ARG A 128 -7.12 13.05 25.88
CA ARG A 128 -7.12 14.40 25.31
C ARG A 128 -8.16 14.40 24.20
N ARG A 129 -9.34 14.90 24.55
CA ARG A 129 -10.43 15.33 23.68
C ARG A 129 -9.87 15.86 22.36
N LEU A 130 -10.19 15.18 21.27
CA LEU A 130 -9.96 15.68 19.91
C LEU A 130 -10.82 16.93 19.77
N VAL A 131 -10.24 18.10 19.98
CA VAL A 131 -10.89 19.37 19.66
C VAL A 131 -10.78 19.53 18.16
N LEU A 132 -11.84 19.12 17.46
CA LEU A 132 -12.08 19.55 16.08
C LEU A 132 -12.15 21.09 16.10
N PHE A 133 -11.18 21.74 15.46
CA PHE A 133 -11.27 23.16 15.17
C PHE A 133 -12.45 23.38 14.23
N ALA A 134 -13.58 23.80 14.78
CA ALA A 134 -14.67 24.39 14.02
C ALA A 134 -14.33 25.88 13.80
N SER A 135 -14.28 26.28 12.53
CA SER A 135 -14.22 27.68 12.09
C SER A 135 -15.37 28.49 12.70
N PRO A 136 -15.15 29.73 13.21
CA PRO A 136 -16.13 30.46 14.02
C PRO A 136 -17.24 31.17 13.24
N GLU A 137 -17.49 30.86 11.97
CA GLU A 137 -18.55 31.51 11.19
C GLU A 137 -19.49 30.51 10.52
N SER A 138 -20.35 29.86 11.32
CA SER A 138 -21.65 29.33 10.87
C SER A 138 -22.50 29.04 12.10
N LYS A 139 -23.51 29.88 12.32
CA LYS A 139 -24.51 29.72 13.38
C LYS A 139 -25.47 28.57 13.00
N HIS A 140 -25.97 27.86 14.02
CA HIS A 140 -26.96 26.75 13.99
C HIS A 140 -26.34 25.35 13.80
N CYS A 141 -26.73 24.28 14.52
CA CYS A 141 -27.80 24.09 15.48
C CYS A 141 -27.48 22.87 16.39
N ALA A 142 -27.82 23.00 17.67
CA ALA A 142 -28.38 22.00 18.60
C ALA A 142 -27.90 20.53 18.62
N LEU A 143 -27.35 20.15 19.79
CA LEU A 143 -27.36 18.79 20.35
C LEU A 143 -28.80 18.28 20.57
N LEU A 144 -29.05 17.03 20.17
CA LEU A 144 -29.98 16.15 20.89
C LEU A 144 -29.21 14.90 21.34
N ARG A 145 -29.61 14.44 22.53
CA ARG A 145 -28.86 13.69 23.54
C ARG A 145 -28.43 12.28 23.13
#